data_AF-A0ABC9NBR3-F1
#
_entry.id   AF-A0ABC9NBR3-F1
#
_cell.length_a   1.000
_cell.length_b   1.000
_cell.length_c   1.000
_cell.angle_alpha   90.00
_cell.angle_beta   90.00
_cell.angle_gamma   90.00
#
_symmetry.space_group_name_H-M   'P 1'
#
loop_
_entity.id
_entity.type
_entity.pdbx_description
1 polymer ?
#
loop_
_entity_poly.entity_id
_entity_poly.type
_entity_poly.pdbx_seq_one_letter_code
_entity_poly.pdbx_strand_id
1 'polypeptide(L)'
;MKSKTDILSFTYSSRGRDVDIVEPVLSKLEKDLDITITRKWLYDNFVFDILKYRPKLVIDANAIGCRNHLWACRFASMMGCKVVTFVSEGDYRYIDGSITTMLFGWNTKERLYEDLHLEWSQRNIEYFKTSKGYDNNKIKLSGATGFDKYSLLSFMDRQSLLSKYKKDKFTKVVTLAGYTFDFMFNENHSTGPIYFGKELEGIKASLFALQDGYLELVKNNPDILFIAKKHPLTENKNYDEFSKIEKFKNVLILQTEENVFDVINVCDILIAFESTTALEAWLLKKHTLLYNPIIQKFNRSSISEGSPIIENIENLQKAIDEYYSTGGIKLFADKENDRLKIIKDVIGFADGKNYQRAAAYIEDLYLNKQKNKIEFSFFFFIHMIILGTRNYLRDLIVNTKIFRRFARVNHFYLRTLNDYTDIERIKYKGIYSKAIDKFEGIN
;
A
#
# COMPACT_ATOMS: atom_id res chain seq x y z
N MET A 1 28.74 18.70 19.67
CA MET A 1 28.91 17.30 19.21
C MET A 1 28.16 17.13 17.90
N LYS A 2 28.85 16.74 16.82
CA LYS A 2 28.22 16.46 15.52
C LYS A 2 27.19 15.34 15.68
N SER A 3 26.00 15.49 15.08
CA SER A 3 25.07 14.39 14.95
C SER A 3 25.76 13.22 14.22
N LYS A 4 25.58 11.98 14.71
CA LYS A 4 26.02 10.77 14.00
C LYS A 4 25.03 10.33 12.91
N THR A 5 23.86 10.94 12.84
CA THR A 5 22.77 10.57 11.93
C THR A 5 22.27 11.81 11.21
N ASP A 6 22.33 11.82 9.89
CA ASP A 6 21.80 12.90 9.06
C ASP A 6 20.29 12.79 8.94
N ILE A 7 19.82 11.60 8.57
CA ILE A 7 18.40 11.29 8.35
C ILE A 7 17.96 10.17 9.28
N LEU A 8 16.84 10.37 9.97
CA LEU A 8 16.14 9.32 10.73
C LEU A 8 14.83 8.98 10.02
N SER A 9 14.67 7.74 9.57
CA SER A 9 13.46 7.27 8.89
C SER A 9 12.66 6.35 9.79
N PHE A 10 11.34 6.58 9.87
CA PHE A 10 10.40 5.71 10.56
C PHE A 10 9.49 4.96 9.58
N THR A 11 9.30 3.67 9.83
CA THR A 11 8.31 2.84 9.13
C THR A 11 7.47 2.04 10.13
N TYR A 12 6.24 1.70 9.72
CA TYR A 12 5.34 0.82 10.48
C TYR A 12 5.91 -0.59 10.63
N SER A 13 6.60 -1.10 9.60
CA SER A 13 7.14 -2.46 9.54
C SER A 13 8.48 -2.53 8.78
N SER A 14 9.20 -3.65 8.89
CA SER A 14 10.44 -3.94 8.15
C SER A 14 10.21 -4.43 6.71
N ARG A 15 8.94 -4.53 6.30
CA ARG A 15 8.49 -4.99 4.98
C ARG A 15 7.15 -4.33 4.60
N GLY A 16 6.76 -4.46 3.33
CA GLY A 16 5.46 -4.01 2.85
C GLY A 16 5.42 -2.51 2.52
N ARG A 17 4.21 -1.95 2.52
CA ARG A 17 3.90 -0.67 1.89
C ARG A 17 4.82 0.49 2.31
N ASP A 18 5.03 0.72 3.60
CA ASP A 18 5.89 1.81 4.08
C ASP A 18 7.32 1.68 3.57
N VAL A 19 7.86 0.46 3.54
CA VAL A 19 9.19 0.19 3.02
C VAL A 19 9.23 0.42 1.51
N ASP A 20 8.21 -0.02 0.79
CA ASP A 20 8.11 0.20 -0.66
C ASP A 20 8.06 1.71 -1.00
N ILE A 21 7.49 2.53 -0.11
CA ILE A 21 7.41 3.99 -0.26
C ILE A 21 8.76 4.66 0.00
N VAL A 22 9.41 4.36 1.13
CA VAL A 22 10.58 5.15 1.57
C VAL A 22 11.91 4.55 1.12
N GLU A 23 12.07 3.23 1.10
CA GLU A 23 13.38 2.60 0.89
C GLU A 23 14.01 2.88 -0.49
N PRO A 24 13.29 2.95 -1.62
CA PRO A 24 13.91 3.38 -2.88
C PRO A 24 14.45 4.83 -2.79
N VAL A 25 13.74 5.71 -2.07
CA VAL A 25 14.18 7.10 -1.87
C VAL A 25 15.41 7.16 -0.95
N LEU A 26 15.38 6.45 0.17
CA LEU A 26 16.52 6.39 1.10
C LEU A 26 17.78 5.81 0.42
N SER A 27 17.60 4.76 -0.38
CA SER A 27 18.70 4.13 -1.13
C SER A 27 19.29 5.09 -2.17
N LYS A 28 18.46 5.91 -2.82
CA LYS A 28 18.93 6.95 -3.74
C LYS A 28 19.71 8.04 -3.02
N LEU A 29 19.18 8.55 -1.91
CA LEU A 29 19.85 9.57 -1.09
C LEU A 29 21.20 9.09 -0.53
N GLU A 30 21.32 7.83 -0.09
CA GLU A 30 22.61 7.26 0.38
C GLU A 30 23.66 7.14 -0.75
N LYS A 31 23.24 7.07 -2.01
CA LYS A 31 24.14 7.00 -3.16
C LYS A 31 24.57 8.38 -3.63
N ASP A 32 23.61 9.30 -3.68
CA ASP A 32 23.84 10.65 -4.19
C ASP A 32 24.52 11.54 -3.15
N LEU A 33 24.36 11.24 -1.85
CA LEU A 33 24.86 12.05 -0.75
C LEU A 33 25.73 11.22 0.21
N ASP A 34 26.83 11.81 0.68
CA ASP A 34 27.65 11.26 1.77
C ASP A 34 26.97 11.51 3.13
N ILE A 35 25.90 10.75 3.41
CA ILE A 35 25.05 10.91 4.60
C ILE A 35 24.86 9.60 5.35
N THR A 36 24.63 9.71 6.66
CA THR A 36 24.26 8.57 7.49
C THR A 36 22.75 8.52 7.72
N ILE A 37 22.08 7.49 7.19
CA ILE A 37 20.64 7.25 7.39
C ILE A 37 20.42 6.17 8.45
N THR A 38 19.66 6.50 9.49
CA THR A 38 19.20 5.55 10.51
C THR A 38 17.73 5.19 10.26
N ARG A 39 17.45 3.89 10.11
CA ARG A 39 16.09 3.36 9.88
C ARG A 39 15.57 2.71 11.17
N LYS A 40 14.38 3.12 11.61
CA LYS A 40 13.79 2.70 12.90
C LYS A 40 12.33 2.29 12.78
N TRP A 41 11.90 1.45 13.70
CA TRP A 41 10.50 1.10 13.86
C TRP A 41 9.77 2.23 14.57
N LEU A 42 8.65 2.70 14.01
CA LEU A 42 7.85 3.77 14.61
C LEU A 42 7.36 3.43 16.02
N TYR A 43 7.03 2.15 16.28
CA TYR A 43 6.44 1.71 17.55
C TYR A 43 7.44 1.28 18.62
N ASP A 44 8.74 1.32 18.31
CA ASP A 44 9.81 1.16 19.30
C ASP A 44 9.83 2.38 20.23
N ASN A 45 10.70 3.36 19.98
CA ASN A 45 10.74 4.58 20.78
C ASN A 45 11.19 5.80 19.97
N PHE A 46 10.33 6.26 19.05
CA PHE A 46 10.62 7.43 18.19
C PHE A 46 11.04 8.68 19.00
N VAL A 47 10.50 8.87 20.21
CA VAL A 47 10.85 10.00 21.09
C VAL A 47 12.33 9.93 21.46
N PHE A 48 12.78 8.80 22.00
CA PHE A 48 14.18 8.64 22.40
C PHE A 48 15.11 8.52 21.20
N ASP A 49 14.67 7.93 20.08
CA ASP A 49 15.44 7.93 18.85
C ASP A 49 15.72 9.37 18.37
N ILE A 50 14.70 10.25 18.30
CA ILE A 50 14.89 11.66 17.91
C ILE A 50 15.86 12.38 18.87
N LEU A 51 15.68 12.21 20.19
CA LEU A 51 16.54 12.86 21.19
C LEU A 51 17.99 12.34 21.19
N LYS A 52 18.17 11.03 20.96
CA LYS A 52 19.47 10.35 20.96
C LYS A 52 20.26 10.66 19.69
N TYR A 53 19.63 10.52 18.53
CA TYR A 53 20.31 10.69 17.24
C TYR A 53 20.43 12.16 16.85
N ARG A 54 19.51 13.03 17.28
CA ARG A 54 19.44 14.45 16.92
C ARG A 54 19.59 14.66 15.40
N PRO A 55 18.73 14.01 14.59
CA PRO A 55 18.86 14.04 13.14
C PRO A 55 18.62 15.45 12.59
N LYS A 56 19.21 15.76 11.43
CA LYS A 56 18.91 17.00 10.72
C LYS A 56 17.53 16.94 10.07
N LEU A 57 17.16 15.75 9.60
CA LEU A 57 15.91 15.50 8.89
C LEU A 57 15.29 14.17 9.36
N VAL A 58 13.97 14.16 9.50
CA VAL A 58 13.16 12.97 9.78
C VAL A 58 12.29 12.67 8.57
N ILE A 59 12.31 11.41 8.11
CA ILE A 59 11.42 10.90 7.07
C ILE A 59 10.37 10.01 7.72
N ASP A 60 9.11 10.27 7.40
CA ASP A 60 7.99 9.47 7.84
C ASP A 60 7.16 8.97 6.65
N ALA A 61 6.81 7.68 6.66
CA ALA A 61 6.15 7.04 5.52
C ALA A 61 4.69 7.50 5.32
N ASN A 62 4.01 7.90 6.40
CA ASN A 62 2.63 8.39 6.33
C ASN A 62 2.17 9.14 7.59
N ALA A 63 2.33 10.47 7.64
CA ALA A 63 1.94 11.29 8.79
C ALA A 63 0.45 11.24 9.13
N ILE A 64 -0.43 11.02 8.14
CA ILE A 64 -1.88 11.02 8.33
C ILE A 64 -2.43 9.66 8.76
N GLY A 65 -1.66 8.58 8.57
CA GLY A 65 -2.16 7.20 8.72
C GLY A 65 -2.45 6.78 10.16
N CYS A 66 -1.66 7.25 11.13
CA CYS A 66 -1.88 6.92 12.54
C CYS A 66 -1.38 8.01 13.50
N ARG A 67 -1.84 7.97 14.76
CA ARG A 67 -1.42 8.93 15.80
C ARG A 67 0.09 8.93 16.04
N ASN A 68 0.75 7.77 15.95
CA ASN A 68 2.19 7.68 16.21
C ASN A 68 3.00 8.37 15.11
N HIS A 69 2.60 8.24 13.84
CA HIS A 69 3.23 8.95 12.72
C HIS A 69 3.10 10.48 12.92
N LEU A 70 1.87 10.95 13.17
CA LEU A 70 1.62 12.36 13.49
C LEU A 70 2.45 12.86 14.67
N TRP A 71 2.52 12.10 15.77
CA TRP A 71 3.28 12.48 16.95
C TRP A 71 4.78 12.49 16.69
N ALA A 72 5.32 11.54 15.91
CA ALA A 72 6.72 11.53 15.50
C ALA A 72 7.05 12.77 14.66
N CYS A 73 6.23 13.08 13.65
CA CYS A 73 6.37 14.29 12.83
C CYS A 73 6.33 15.57 13.67
N ARG A 74 5.31 15.73 14.51
CA ARG A 74 5.16 16.91 15.38
C ARG A 74 6.32 17.03 16.38
N PHE A 75 6.75 15.92 16.98
CA PHE A 75 7.84 15.93 17.93
C PHE A 75 9.18 16.25 17.26
N ALA A 76 9.47 15.68 16.09
CA ALA A 76 10.65 16.00 15.30
C ALA A 76 10.71 17.49 14.92
N SER A 77 9.60 18.03 14.41
CA SER A 77 9.46 19.47 14.08
C SER A 77 9.71 20.35 15.32
N MET A 78 9.13 19.99 16.47
CA MET A 78 9.35 20.68 17.74
C MET A 78 10.81 20.61 18.24
N MET A 79 11.54 19.54 17.90
CA MET A 79 12.98 19.39 18.20
C MET A 79 13.89 20.08 17.17
N GLY A 80 13.31 20.79 16.20
CA GLY A 80 14.04 21.55 15.19
C GLY A 80 14.60 20.70 14.05
N CYS A 81 14.14 19.45 13.92
CA CYS A 81 14.41 18.63 12.75
C CYS A 81 13.57 19.14 11.57
N LYS A 82 14.11 19.02 10.36
CA LYS A 82 13.27 19.06 9.15
C LYS A 82 12.45 17.79 9.05
N VAL A 83 11.23 17.87 8.55
CA VAL A 83 10.32 16.72 8.50
C VAL A 83 9.79 16.53 7.08
N VAL A 84 9.93 15.31 6.57
CA VAL A 84 9.40 14.89 5.27
C VAL A 84 8.37 13.80 5.49
N THR A 85 7.24 13.90 4.82
CA THR A 85 6.18 12.91 4.89
C THR A 85 5.74 12.48 3.50
N PHE A 86 5.52 11.19 3.33
CA PHE A 86 4.82 10.62 2.18
C PHE A 86 3.35 10.38 2.53
N VAL A 87 2.58 9.89 1.56
CA VAL A 87 1.23 9.36 1.76
C VAL A 87 1.19 7.89 1.32
N SER A 88 0.45 7.06 2.07
CA SER A 88 0.31 5.63 1.76
C SER A 88 -0.92 5.28 0.94
N GLU A 89 -1.82 6.24 0.74
CA GLU A 89 -3.06 6.12 -0.04
C GLU A 89 -3.31 7.47 -0.72
N GLY A 90 -3.54 7.45 -2.04
CA GLY A 90 -3.82 8.65 -2.84
C GLY A 90 -5.00 8.47 -3.81
N ASP A 91 -5.68 7.32 -3.81
CA ASP A 91 -6.95 7.12 -4.51
C ASP A 91 -8.12 7.73 -3.71
N TYR A 92 -8.07 9.04 -3.54
CA TYR A 92 -9.06 9.79 -2.78
C TYR A 92 -10.41 9.85 -3.50
N ARG A 93 -11.48 9.47 -2.80
CA ARG A 93 -12.86 9.68 -3.23
C ARG A 93 -13.29 11.09 -2.82
N TYR A 94 -13.56 11.96 -3.79
CA TYR A 94 -14.00 13.33 -3.52
C TYR A 94 -15.44 13.36 -2.98
N ILE A 95 -15.56 13.25 -1.66
CA ILE A 95 -16.82 13.39 -0.92
C ILE A 95 -16.73 14.68 -0.12
N ASP A 96 -17.82 15.45 -0.04
CA ASP A 96 -17.85 16.70 0.73
C ASP A 96 -17.35 16.48 2.16
N GLY A 97 -16.39 17.31 2.60
CA GLY A 97 -15.76 17.22 3.92
C GLY A 97 -14.62 16.18 4.05
N SER A 98 -14.36 15.35 3.04
CA SER A 98 -13.31 14.32 3.11
C SER A 98 -11.88 14.87 3.07
N ILE A 99 -11.69 16.10 2.56
CA ILE A 99 -10.40 16.78 2.44
C ILE A 99 -9.64 16.87 3.77
N THR A 100 -10.32 17.12 4.88
CA THR A 100 -9.69 17.22 6.19
C THR A 100 -9.08 15.86 6.59
N THR A 101 -9.83 14.78 6.39
CA THR A 101 -9.34 13.43 6.68
C THR A 101 -8.19 13.03 5.75
N MET A 102 -8.26 13.40 4.47
CA MET A 102 -7.24 13.03 3.48
C MET A 102 -5.94 13.82 3.62
N LEU A 103 -6.01 15.11 3.97
CA LEU A 103 -4.80 15.93 4.12
C LEU A 103 -4.24 15.89 5.55
N PHE A 104 -5.09 15.81 6.57
CA PHE A 104 -4.66 15.93 7.97
C PHE A 104 -4.82 14.64 8.78
N GLY A 105 -5.72 13.73 8.40
CA GLY A 105 -5.96 12.47 9.10
C GLY A 105 -6.19 12.67 10.61
N TRP A 106 -5.28 12.17 11.44
CA TRP A 106 -5.34 12.31 12.90
C TRP A 106 -5.01 13.73 13.43
N ASN A 107 -4.63 14.66 12.56
CA ASN A 107 -4.22 16.01 12.93
C ASN A 107 -5.39 16.97 13.01
N THR A 108 -6.03 17.00 14.17
CA THR A 108 -7.17 17.89 14.45
C THR A 108 -6.84 19.39 14.45
N LYS A 109 -5.56 19.77 14.31
CA LYS A 109 -5.15 21.19 14.20
C LYS A 109 -5.13 21.70 12.76
N GLU A 110 -5.37 20.83 11.77
CA GLU A 110 -5.48 21.19 10.35
C GLU A 110 -4.31 22.04 9.82
N ARG A 111 -3.08 21.66 10.20
CA ARG A 111 -1.84 22.32 9.77
C ARG A 111 -0.71 21.34 9.56
N LEU A 112 0.15 21.58 8.57
CA LEU A 112 1.28 20.70 8.27
C LEU A 112 2.44 20.94 9.25
N TYR A 113 2.88 19.88 9.94
CA TYR A 113 4.06 19.91 10.80
C TYR A 113 5.35 19.57 10.03
N GLU A 114 5.17 18.86 8.93
CA GLU A 114 6.17 18.59 7.92
C GLU A 114 6.59 19.87 7.19
N ASP A 115 7.83 19.86 6.68
CA ASP A 115 8.37 20.89 5.80
C ASP A 115 8.24 20.50 4.33
N LEU A 116 8.10 19.20 4.07
CA LEU A 116 7.88 18.64 2.75
C LEU A 116 6.88 17.48 2.83
N HIS A 117 5.75 17.66 2.15
CA HIS A 117 4.71 16.67 1.97
C HIS A 117 4.74 16.20 0.52
N LEU A 118 5.01 14.91 0.32
CA LEU A 118 5.16 14.30 -1.00
C LEU A 118 3.88 13.58 -1.40
N GLU A 119 3.17 14.16 -2.37
CA GLU A 119 1.85 13.73 -2.82
C GLU A 119 1.93 12.95 -4.14
N TRP A 120 0.98 12.03 -4.35
CA TRP A 120 0.95 11.11 -5.49
C TRP A 120 0.60 11.82 -6.79
N SER A 121 -0.43 12.67 -6.83
CA SER A 121 -0.95 13.18 -8.11
C SER A 121 -1.28 14.66 -8.08
N GLN A 122 -1.24 15.28 -9.27
CA GLN A 122 -1.67 16.66 -9.43
C GLN A 122 -3.15 16.81 -9.05
N ARG A 123 -3.98 15.79 -9.33
CA ARG A 123 -5.40 15.74 -8.97
C ARG A 123 -5.58 15.95 -7.46
N ASN A 124 -4.80 15.27 -6.63
CA ASN A 124 -4.85 15.40 -5.17
C ASN A 124 -4.39 16.79 -4.71
N ILE A 125 -3.31 17.32 -5.31
CA ILE A 125 -2.82 18.66 -4.98
C ILE A 125 -3.87 19.73 -5.31
N GLU A 126 -4.52 19.66 -6.48
CA GLU A 126 -5.60 20.59 -6.83
C GLU A 126 -6.77 20.50 -5.86
N TYR A 127 -7.12 19.29 -5.40
CA TYR A 127 -8.14 19.14 -4.37
C TYR A 127 -7.71 19.79 -3.06
N PHE A 128 -6.47 19.55 -2.62
CA PHE A 128 -5.93 20.08 -1.38
C PHE A 128 -5.83 21.60 -1.35
N LYS A 129 -5.66 22.28 -2.50
CA LYS A 129 -5.71 23.75 -2.59
C LYS A 129 -7.01 24.37 -2.08
N THR A 130 -8.09 23.58 -2.01
CA THR A 130 -9.37 24.04 -1.45
C THR A 130 -9.39 24.05 0.09
N SER A 131 -8.41 23.43 0.75
CA SER A 131 -8.26 23.42 2.21
C SER A 131 -7.60 24.68 2.74
N LYS A 132 -8.08 25.20 3.88
CA LYS A 132 -7.48 26.37 4.55
C LYS A 132 -6.06 26.14 5.07
N GLY A 133 -5.68 24.88 5.35
CA GLY A 133 -4.35 24.52 5.84
C GLY A 133 -3.37 24.09 4.74
N TYR A 134 -3.73 24.28 3.47
CA TYR A 134 -2.86 24.03 2.33
C TYR A 134 -1.66 24.98 2.30
N ASP A 135 -0.48 24.45 2.00
CA ASP A 135 0.75 25.22 1.83
C ASP A 135 1.52 24.75 0.59
N ASN A 136 1.51 25.58 -0.46
CA ASN A 136 2.16 25.30 -1.75
C ASN A 136 3.70 25.18 -1.63
N ASN A 137 4.29 25.72 -0.57
CA ASN A 137 5.73 25.60 -0.35
C ASN A 137 6.08 24.21 0.20
N LYS A 138 5.16 23.58 0.94
CA LYS A 138 5.37 22.29 1.59
C LYS A 138 4.90 21.10 0.76
N ILE A 139 3.78 21.23 0.05
CA ILE A 139 3.21 20.12 -0.73
C ILE A 139 3.85 20.07 -2.12
N LYS A 140 4.47 18.94 -2.46
CA LYS A 140 5.13 18.71 -3.76
C LYS A 140 4.64 17.43 -4.41
N LEU A 141 4.62 17.43 -5.74
CA LEU A 141 4.26 16.28 -6.57
C LEU A 141 5.49 15.39 -6.78
N SER A 142 5.55 14.25 -6.08
CA SER A 142 6.58 13.23 -6.34
C SER A 142 6.08 12.08 -7.21
N GLY A 143 4.77 11.82 -7.21
CA GLY A 143 4.26 10.50 -7.62
C GLY A 143 4.24 9.51 -6.47
N ALA A 144 3.56 8.38 -6.68
CA ALA A 144 3.46 7.31 -5.69
C ALA A 144 4.71 6.42 -5.68
N THR A 145 5.70 6.74 -4.85
CA THR A 145 6.99 6.00 -4.78
C THR A 145 6.82 4.50 -4.52
N GLY A 146 5.80 4.12 -3.74
CA GLY A 146 5.47 2.72 -3.48
C GLY A 146 5.14 1.89 -4.73
N PHE A 147 4.76 2.55 -5.84
CA PHE A 147 4.49 1.90 -7.12
C PHE A 147 5.72 1.75 -8.01
N ASP A 148 6.84 2.41 -7.70
CA ASP A 148 8.09 2.23 -8.47
C ASP A 148 8.58 0.78 -8.41
N LYS A 149 8.19 0.02 -7.38
CA LYS A 149 8.50 -1.39 -7.26
C LYS A 149 8.10 -2.23 -8.48
N TYR A 150 7.04 -1.84 -9.20
CA TYR A 150 6.59 -2.57 -10.40
C TYR A 150 7.54 -2.40 -11.58
N SER A 151 8.39 -1.37 -11.56
CA SER A 151 9.46 -1.14 -12.54
C SER A 151 10.83 -1.57 -12.01
N LEU A 152 11.07 -1.46 -10.70
CA LEU A 152 12.36 -1.70 -10.06
C LEU A 152 12.59 -3.17 -9.67
N LEU A 153 11.58 -3.83 -9.11
CA LEU A 153 11.73 -5.14 -8.50
C LEU A 153 11.38 -6.27 -9.46
N SER A 154 11.83 -7.47 -9.13
CA SER A 154 11.40 -8.71 -9.76
C SER A 154 10.53 -9.49 -8.80
N PHE A 155 9.40 -9.98 -9.29
CA PHE A 155 8.42 -10.76 -8.53
C PHE A 155 8.56 -12.24 -8.83
N MET A 156 7.92 -13.09 -8.03
CA MET A 156 7.93 -14.54 -8.23
C MET A 156 7.50 -14.88 -9.65
N ASP A 157 8.30 -15.71 -10.33
CA ASP A 157 7.98 -16.17 -11.67
C ASP A 157 6.95 -17.32 -11.64
N ARG A 158 6.30 -17.55 -12.79
CA ARG A 158 5.25 -18.56 -12.94
C ARG A 158 5.74 -19.95 -12.55
N GLN A 159 6.93 -20.35 -13.01
CA GLN A 159 7.43 -21.71 -12.75
C GLN A 159 7.64 -21.92 -11.25
N SER A 160 8.28 -20.96 -10.58
CA SER A 160 8.48 -21.01 -9.13
C SER A 160 7.18 -21.16 -8.34
N LEU A 161 6.15 -20.39 -8.67
CA LEU A 161 4.85 -20.48 -7.99
C LEU A 161 4.15 -21.80 -8.28
N LEU A 162 4.09 -22.22 -9.55
CA LEU A 162 3.42 -23.47 -9.92
C LEU A 162 4.10 -24.69 -9.29
N SER A 163 5.44 -24.75 -9.29
CA SER A 163 6.18 -25.83 -8.64
C SER A 163 5.96 -25.86 -7.13
N LYS A 164 5.95 -24.69 -6.46
CA LYS A 164 5.67 -24.58 -5.02
C LYS A 164 4.33 -25.24 -4.64
N TYR A 165 3.32 -25.10 -5.48
CA TYR A 165 1.97 -25.63 -5.24
C TYR A 165 1.62 -26.89 -6.04
N LYS A 166 2.60 -27.52 -6.71
CA LYS A 166 2.41 -28.74 -7.53
C LYS A 166 1.35 -28.56 -8.62
N LYS A 167 1.40 -27.43 -9.31
CA LYS A 167 0.50 -27.02 -10.41
C LYS A 167 1.22 -26.89 -11.75
N ASP A 168 2.41 -27.48 -11.89
CA ASP A 168 3.30 -27.38 -13.06
C ASP A 168 2.66 -27.73 -14.41
N LYS A 169 1.61 -28.56 -14.39
CA LYS A 169 0.88 -28.98 -15.60
C LYS A 169 0.06 -27.85 -16.26
N PHE A 170 -0.19 -26.75 -15.55
CA PHE A 170 -1.03 -25.67 -16.05
C PHE A 170 -0.17 -24.60 -16.72
N THR A 171 -0.45 -24.33 -17.99
CA THR A 171 0.23 -23.28 -18.76
C THR A 171 -0.58 -21.98 -18.80
N LYS A 172 -1.90 -22.07 -18.65
CA LYS A 172 -2.85 -20.95 -18.59
C LYS A 172 -3.21 -20.64 -17.14
N VAL A 173 -3.14 -19.38 -16.73
CA VAL A 173 -3.37 -18.95 -15.34
C VAL A 173 -4.27 -17.73 -15.28
N VAL A 174 -5.45 -17.88 -14.70
CA VAL A 174 -6.37 -16.78 -14.40
C VAL A 174 -6.39 -16.57 -12.88
N THR A 175 -6.28 -15.32 -12.44
CA THR A 175 -6.44 -14.98 -11.02
C THR A 175 -7.84 -14.42 -10.79
N LEU A 176 -8.53 -14.93 -9.77
CA LEU A 176 -9.75 -14.34 -9.23
C LEU A 176 -9.37 -13.59 -7.95
N ALA A 177 -9.49 -12.26 -7.96
CA ALA A 177 -9.15 -11.40 -6.83
C ALA A 177 -10.37 -11.17 -5.93
N GLY A 178 -10.24 -11.60 -4.68
CA GLY A 178 -11.32 -11.62 -3.71
C GLY A 178 -11.68 -10.23 -3.19
N TYR A 179 -12.96 -10.05 -2.91
CA TYR A 179 -13.53 -8.87 -2.28
C TYR A 179 -13.99 -9.16 -0.83
N THR A 180 -14.10 -8.12 0.00
CA THR A 180 -14.59 -8.22 1.39
C THR A 180 -16.11 -8.20 1.43
N PHE A 181 -16.76 -9.24 0.90
CA PHE A 181 -18.22 -9.35 0.96
C PHE A 181 -18.74 -9.49 2.38
N ASP A 182 -18.00 -10.16 3.28
CA ASP A 182 -18.36 -10.35 4.68
C ASP A 182 -18.63 -9.04 5.42
N PHE A 183 -17.94 -7.95 5.06
CA PHE A 183 -18.16 -6.62 5.62
C PHE A 183 -19.56 -6.07 5.29
N MET A 184 -20.17 -6.53 4.19
CA MET A 184 -21.52 -6.12 3.77
C MET A 184 -22.62 -6.84 4.56
N PHE A 185 -22.31 -7.95 5.23
CA PHE A 185 -23.25 -8.75 6.00
C PHE A 185 -23.09 -8.56 7.52
N ASN A 186 -22.11 -7.79 7.97
CA ASN A 186 -21.83 -7.58 9.38
C ASN A 186 -22.14 -6.13 9.79
N GLU A 187 -23.24 -5.95 10.52
CA GLU A 187 -23.73 -4.65 10.99
C GLU A 187 -22.78 -3.94 11.96
N ASN A 188 -21.81 -4.66 12.54
CA ASN A 188 -20.88 -4.15 13.55
C ASN A 188 -19.49 -3.76 13.01
N HIS A 189 -19.32 -3.60 11.69
CA HIS A 189 -18.03 -3.16 11.15
C HIS A 189 -17.67 -1.73 11.57
N SER A 190 -16.47 -1.58 12.14
CA SER A 190 -15.94 -0.33 12.72
C SER A 190 -15.72 0.81 11.73
N THR A 191 -15.82 0.57 10.43
CA THR A 191 -15.63 1.56 9.37
C THR A 191 -16.94 2.24 8.90
N GLY A 192 -18.08 1.86 9.48
CA GLY A 192 -19.40 2.32 9.04
C GLY A 192 -19.78 1.80 7.65
N PRO A 193 -21.07 1.82 7.25
CA PRO A 193 -21.45 1.36 5.92
C PRO A 193 -21.03 2.41 4.88
N ILE A 194 -20.25 2.00 3.88
CA ILE A 194 -19.98 2.82 2.69
C ILE A 194 -21.16 2.74 1.70
N TYR A 195 -21.97 1.68 1.83
CA TYR A 195 -23.10 1.36 0.95
C TYR A 195 -24.38 1.22 1.77
N PHE A 196 -25.48 1.70 1.21
CA PHE A 196 -26.79 1.67 1.85
C PHE A 196 -27.90 1.34 0.85
N GLY A 197 -29.04 0.88 1.37
CA GLY A 197 -30.24 0.62 0.57
C GLY A 197 -29.97 -0.31 -0.61
N LYS A 198 -30.37 0.11 -1.81
CA LYS A 198 -30.29 -0.72 -3.03
C LYS A 198 -28.85 -1.10 -3.41
N GLU A 199 -27.85 -0.27 -3.12
CA GLU A 199 -26.46 -0.60 -3.43
C GLU A 199 -25.99 -1.78 -2.56
N LEU A 200 -26.25 -1.72 -1.26
CA LEU A 200 -25.88 -2.78 -0.32
C LEU A 200 -26.55 -4.11 -0.71
N GLU A 201 -27.85 -4.08 -1.00
CA GLU A 201 -28.58 -5.29 -1.39
C GLU A 201 -28.10 -5.85 -2.73
N GLY A 202 -27.76 -4.99 -3.70
CA GLY A 202 -27.16 -5.42 -4.97
C GLY A 202 -25.78 -6.05 -4.80
N ILE A 203 -24.94 -5.51 -3.91
CA ILE A 203 -23.62 -6.08 -3.60
C ILE A 203 -23.78 -7.44 -2.91
N LYS A 204 -24.67 -7.56 -1.91
CA LYS A 204 -24.95 -8.83 -1.24
C LYS A 204 -25.45 -9.90 -2.23
N ALA A 205 -26.36 -9.53 -3.14
CA ALA A 205 -26.85 -10.43 -4.18
C ALA A 205 -25.74 -10.84 -5.16
N SER A 206 -24.79 -9.93 -5.46
CA SER A 206 -23.66 -10.21 -6.34
C SER A 206 -22.77 -11.35 -5.83
N LEU A 207 -22.58 -11.49 -4.51
CA LEU A 207 -21.78 -12.58 -3.94
C LEU A 207 -22.26 -13.96 -4.44
N PHE A 208 -23.57 -14.22 -4.37
CA PHE A 208 -24.09 -15.54 -4.73
C PHE A 208 -24.04 -15.78 -6.24
N ALA A 209 -24.32 -14.75 -7.03
CA ALA A 209 -24.19 -14.80 -8.48
C ALA A 209 -22.72 -14.99 -8.93
N LEU A 210 -21.76 -14.41 -8.22
CA LEU A 210 -20.33 -14.62 -8.42
C LEU A 210 -19.93 -16.06 -8.14
N GLN A 211 -20.38 -16.62 -7.01
CA GLN A 211 -20.09 -18.02 -6.67
C GLN A 211 -20.59 -18.98 -7.77
N ASP A 212 -21.77 -18.74 -8.34
CA ASP A 212 -22.31 -19.54 -9.44
C ASP A 212 -21.57 -19.31 -10.76
N GLY A 213 -21.29 -18.05 -11.13
CA GLY A 213 -20.52 -17.74 -12.32
C GLY A 213 -19.09 -18.30 -12.28
N TYR A 214 -18.40 -18.19 -11.14
CA TYR A 214 -17.07 -18.79 -10.97
C TYR A 214 -17.12 -20.32 -11.01
N LEU A 215 -18.18 -20.95 -10.47
CA LEU A 215 -18.37 -22.39 -10.56
C LEU A 215 -18.49 -22.86 -12.01
N GLU A 216 -19.29 -22.15 -12.81
CA GLU A 216 -19.44 -22.43 -14.24
C GLU A 216 -18.11 -22.22 -14.99
N LEU A 217 -17.45 -21.09 -14.75
CA LEU A 217 -16.17 -20.76 -15.39
C LEU A 217 -15.10 -21.84 -15.11
N VAL A 218 -14.94 -22.24 -13.86
CA VAL A 218 -13.94 -23.24 -13.45
C VAL A 218 -14.23 -24.61 -14.07
N LYS A 219 -15.51 -25.00 -14.17
CA LYS A 219 -15.93 -26.28 -14.77
C LYS A 219 -15.66 -26.32 -16.28
N ASN A 220 -15.94 -25.21 -16.97
CA ASN A 220 -15.81 -25.12 -18.42
C ASN A 220 -14.35 -25.06 -18.88
N ASN A 221 -13.41 -24.73 -17.99
CA ASN A 221 -11.99 -24.53 -18.32
C ASN A 221 -11.06 -25.42 -17.48
N PRO A 222 -11.11 -26.77 -17.61
CA PRO A 222 -10.30 -27.68 -16.80
C PRO A 222 -8.79 -27.60 -17.07
N ASP A 223 -8.37 -26.98 -18.18
CA ASP A 223 -6.99 -26.74 -18.60
C ASP A 223 -6.41 -25.41 -18.08
N ILE A 224 -7.23 -24.54 -17.49
CA ILE A 224 -6.81 -23.26 -16.91
C ILE A 224 -6.70 -23.40 -15.39
N LEU A 225 -5.57 -22.97 -14.82
CA LEU A 225 -5.46 -22.81 -13.37
C LEU A 225 -6.13 -21.50 -12.94
N PHE A 226 -7.09 -21.61 -12.03
CA PHE A 226 -7.67 -20.46 -11.34
C PHE A 226 -6.99 -20.27 -9.98
N ILE A 227 -6.26 -19.17 -9.82
CA ILE A 227 -5.74 -18.74 -8.52
C ILE A 227 -6.81 -17.86 -7.86
N ALA A 228 -7.53 -18.40 -6.89
CA ALA A 228 -8.51 -17.67 -6.12
C ALA A 228 -7.85 -17.03 -4.90
N LYS A 229 -7.54 -15.74 -5.02
CA LYS A 229 -6.81 -14.96 -4.02
C LYS A 229 -7.79 -14.20 -3.13
N LYS A 230 -8.13 -14.76 -1.98
CA LYS A 230 -9.00 -14.13 -0.96
C LYS A 230 -8.44 -12.79 -0.49
N HIS A 231 -9.35 -11.88 -0.13
CA HIS A 231 -8.95 -10.66 0.52
C HIS A 231 -8.35 -10.97 1.90
N PRO A 232 -7.25 -10.29 2.31
CA PRO A 232 -6.60 -10.57 3.60
C PRO A 232 -7.52 -10.40 4.81
N LEU A 233 -8.49 -9.48 4.72
CA LEU A 233 -9.45 -9.18 5.78
C LEU A 233 -10.73 -10.04 5.76
N THR A 234 -10.86 -10.98 4.82
CA THR A 234 -12.01 -11.89 4.84
C THR A 234 -11.88 -12.83 6.03
N GLU A 235 -12.83 -12.75 6.96
CA GLU A 235 -12.87 -13.56 8.18
C GLU A 235 -14.01 -14.59 8.12
N ASN A 236 -15.18 -14.21 7.59
CA ASN A 236 -16.34 -15.08 7.56
C ASN A 236 -16.42 -15.91 6.28
N LYS A 237 -16.08 -17.19 6.39
CA LYS A 237 -16.09 -18.16 5.29
C LYS A 237 -17.46 -18.36 4.63
N ASN A 238 -18.57 -18.04 5.31
CA ASN A 238 -19.90 -18.14 4.72
C ASN A 238 -20.12 -17.12 3.60
N TYR A 239 -19.36 -16.01 3.63
CA TYR A 239 -19.44 -14.94 2.63
C TYR A 239 -18.21 -14.92 1.72
N ASP A 240 -17.58 -16.08 1.54
CA ASP A 240 -16.46 -16.29 0.63
C ASP A 240 -16.97 -16.53 -0.79
N GLU A 241 -16.59 -15.66 -1.72
CA GLU A 241 -16.95 -15.74 -3.14
C GLU A 241 -16.37 -16.99 -3.84
N PHE A 242 -15.37 -17.66 -3.25
CA PHE A 242 -14.74 -18.85 -3.81
C PHE A 242 -15.25 -20.19 -3.24
N SER A 243 -16.24 -20.16 -2.36
CA SER A 243 -16.72 -21.34 -1.61
C SER A 243 -17.15 -22.51 -2.51
N LYS A 244 -17.69 -22.26 -3.70
CA LYS A 244 -18.17 -23.32 -4.62
C LYS A 244 -17.05 -23.96 -5.45
N ILE A 245 -15.87 -23.33 -5.54
CA ILE A 245 -14.79 -23.74 -6.46
C ILE A 245 -13.57 -24.35 -5.75
N GLU A 246 -13.47 -24.26 -4.42
CA GLU A 246 -12.29 -24.70 -3.66
C GLU A 246 -11.88 -26.17 -3.88
N LYS A 247 -12.84 -27.04 -4.22
CA LYS A 247 -12.62 -28.49 -4.39
C LYS A 247 -12.04 -28.88 -5.75
N PHE A 248 -11.97 -27.96 -6.71
CA PHE A 248 -11.59 -28.29 -8.07
C PHE A 248 -10.07 -28.40 -8.22
N LYS A 249 -9.60 -29.40 -8.98
CA LYS A 249 -8.16 -29.66 -9.17
C LYS A 249 -7.44 -28.51 -9.88
N ASN A 250 -8.15 -27.77 -10.72
CA ASN A 250 -7.68 -26.59 -11.44
C ASN A 250 -7.89 -25.28 -10.65
N VAL A 251 -8.07 -25.36 -9.32
CA VAL A 251 -8.14 -24.21 -8.44
C VAL A 251 -6.98 -24.24 -7.43
N LEU A 252 -6.44 -23.07 -7.12
CA LEU A 252 -5.49 -22.81 -6.03
C LEU A 252 -6.05 -21.68 -5.16
N ILE A 253 -6.38 -21.98 -3.90
CA ILE A 253 -6.85 -20.98 -2.94
C ILE A 253 -5.65 -20.38 -2.21
N LEU A 254 -5.58 -19.05 -2.17
CA LEU A 254 -4.58 -18.29 -1.39
C LEU A 254 -5.28 -17.16 -0.63
N GLN A 255 -4.78 -16.79 0.55
CA GLN A 255 -5.22 -15.61 1.31
C GLN A 255 -4.02 -14.78 1.78
N THR A 256 -3.08 -15.34 2.52
CA THR A 256 -1.88 -14.63 3.05
C THR A 256 -0.57 -15.33 2.73
N GLU A 257 -0.61 -16.49 2.08
CA GLU A 257 0.55 -17.35 1.80
C GLU A 257 1.48 -16.75 0.75
N GLU A 258 0.93 -15.98 -0.19
CA GLU A 258 1.67 -15.25 -1.23
C GLU A 258 1.30 -13.78 -1.26
N ASN A 259 2.25 -12.93 -1.65
CA ASN A 259 1.97 -11.53 -1.88
C ASN A 259 1.12 -11.34 -3.14
N VAL A 260 0.29 -10.29 -3.14
CA VAL A 260 -0.60 -10.01 -4.27
C VAL A 260 0.17 -9.74 -5.58
N PHE A 261 1.30 -9.04 -5.51
CA PHE A 261 2.11 -8.73 -6.69
C PHE A 261 2.77 -9.96 -7.32
N ASP A 262 3.11 -10.98 -6.53
CA ASP A 262 3.61 -12.26 -7.03
C ASP A 262 2.49 -12.98 -7.80
N VAL A 263 1.27 -13.00 -7.24
CA VAL A 263 0.10 -13.60 -7.89
C VAL A 263 -0.28 -12.88 -9.20
N ILE A 264 -0.26 -11.54 -9.21
CA ILE A 264 -0.49 -10.75 -10.43
C ILE A 264 0.59 -11.06 -11.47
N ASN A 265 1.86 -11.14 -11.06
CA ASN A 265 2.97 -11.36 -11.99
C ASN A 265 2.85 -12.70 -12.73
N VAL A 266 2.36 -13.75 -12.07
CA VAL A 266 2.24 -15.09 -12.68
C VAL A 266 1.02 -15.24 -13.59
N CYS A 267 -0.03 -14.44 -13.38
CA CYS A 267 -1.29 -14.61 -14.10
C CYS A 267 -1.26 -14.02 -15.51
N ASP A 268 -2.19 -14.49 -16.33
CA ASP A 268 -2.49 -13.99 -17.67
C ASP A 268 -3.59 -12.92 -17.62
N ILE A 269 -4.66 -13.22 -16.87
CA ILE A 269 -5.82 -12.36 -16.66
C ILE A 269 -6.12 -12.28 -15.16
N LEU A 270 -6.41 -11.08 -14.67
CA LEU A 270 -6.95 -10.82 -13.34
C LEU A 270 -8.45 -10.48 -13.44
N ILE A 271 -9.30 -11.25 -12.79
CA ILE A 271 -10.74 -11.02 -12.71
C ILE A 271 -11.09 -10.63 -11.28
N ALA A 272 -11.91 -9.61 -11.09
CA ALA A 272 -12.39 -9.17 -9.77
C ALA A 272 -13.86 -8.76 -9.82
N PHE A 273 -14.55 -8.72 -8.69
CA PHE A 273 -15.82 -7.99 -8.58
C PHE A 273 -15.59 -6.46 -8.53
N GLU A 274 -14.63 -6.06 -7.69
CA GLU A 274 -14.13 -4.70 -7.53
C GLU A 274 -12.75 -4.79 -6.87
N SER A 275 -11.74 -4.10 -7.41
CA SER A 275 -10.40 -4.11 -6.81
C SER A 275 -9.53 -2.97 -7.31
N THR A 276 -8.93 -2.24 -6.38
CA THR A 276 -7.88 -1.25 -6.71
C THR A 276 -6.63 -1.94 -7.26
N THR A 277 -6.43 -3.23 -6.94
CA THR A 277 -5.36 -4.12 -7.45
C THR A 277 -5.27 -4.18 -8.98
N ALA A 278 -6.34 -3.79 -9.69
CA ALA A 278 -6.34 -3.70 -11.14
C ALA A 278 -5.26 -2.72 -11.64
N LEU A 279 -5.00 -1.63 -10.92
CA LEU A 279 -3.96 -0.67 -11.29
C LEU A 279 -2.58 -1.30 -11.24
N GLU A 280 -2.25 -2.01 -10.17
CA GLU A 280 -1.01 -2.79 -10.03
C GLU A 280 -0.85 -3.80 -11.18
N ALA A 281 -1.95 -4.45 -11.58
CA ALA A 281 -1.95 -5.39 -12.69
C ALA A 281 -1.63 -4.72 -14.03
N TRP A 282 -2.11 -3.50 -14.28
CA TRP A 282 -1.76 -2.75 -15.49
C TRP A 282 -0.28 -2.37 -15.53
N LEU A 283 0.32 -2.01 -14.39
CA LEU A 283 1.76 -1.73 -14.31
C LEU A 283 2.62 -2.97 -14.62
N LEU A 284 2.08 -4.16 -14.34
CA LEU A 284 2.66 -5.45 -14.74
C LEU A 284 2.19 -5.95 -16.11
N LYS A 285 1.52 -5.09 -16.89
CA LYS A 285 1.00 -5.37 -18.24
C LYS A 285 0.05 -6.57 -18.29
N LYS A 286 -0.74 -6.75 -17.23
CA LYS A 286 -1.76 -7.81 -17.13
C LYS A 286 -3.12 -7.31 -17.58
N HIS A 287 -3.91 -8.21 -18.15
CA HIS A 287 -5.29 -7.92 -18.52
C HIS A 287 -6.17 -8.00 -17.27
N THR A 288 -7.08 -7.05 -17.10
CA THR A 288 -8.02 -7.02 -15.98
C THR A 288 -9.45 -7.00 -16.49
N LEU A 289 -10.34 -7.73 -15.82
CA LEU A 289 -11.78 -7.73 -16.08
C LEU A 289 -12.52 -7.58 -14.75
N LEU A 290 -13.64 -6.85 -14.78
CA LEU A 290 -14.56 -6.81 -13.65
C LEU A 290 -15.78 -7.66 -13.98
N TYR A 291 -16.10 -8.64 -13.14
CA TYR A 291 -17.30 -9.46 -13.28
C TYR A 291 -18.36 -8.99 -12.28
N ASN A 292 -19.40 -8.34 -12.78
CA ASN A 292 -20.44 -7.69 -11.97
C ASN A 292 -21.82 -8.18 -12.43
N PRO A 293 -22.23 -9.40 -12.01
CA PRO A 293 -23.42 -10.04 -12.56
C PRO A 293 -24.76 -9.42 -12.13
N ILE A 294 -24.79 -8.66 -11.03
CA ILE A 294 -26.03 -8.10 -10.49
C ILE A 294 -26.01 -6.56 -10.49
N ILE A 295 -24.96 -5.94 -9.96
CA ILE A 295 -24.87 -4.48 -9.84
C ILE A 295 -23.61 -3.91 -10.52
N GLN A 296 -23.84 -3.03 -11.50
CA GLN A 296 -22.77 -2.41 -12.32
C GLN A 296 -22.51 -0.95 -11.96
N LYS A 297 -23.41 -0.30 -11.21
CA LYS A 297 -23.24 1.09 -10.77
C LYS A 297 -23.45 1.17 -9.26
N PHE A 298 -22.38 1.51 -8.56
CA PHE A 298 -22.35 1.79 -7.11
C PHE A 298 -21.12 2.64 -6.80
N ASN A 299 -21.08 3.26 -5.62
CA ASN A 299 -19.96 4.10 -5.17
C ASN A 299 -18.61 3.34 -5.09
N ARG A 300 -17.77 3.45 -6.11
CA ARG A 300 -16.51 2.72 -6.26
C ARG A 300 -15.35 3.61 -6.69
N SER A 301 -14.14 3.06 -6.72
CA SER A 301 -12.95 3.78 -7.19
C SER A 301 -13.03 4.07 -8.69
N SER A 302 -12.45 5.21 -9.10
CA SER A 302 -12.23 5.52 -10.52
C SER A 302 -11.38 4.48 -11.24
N ILE A 303 -10.58 3.68 -10.52
CA ILE A 303 -9.80 2.57 -11.07
C ILE A 303 -10.68 1.55 -11.80
N SER A 304 -11.92 1.36 -11.34
CA SER A 304 -12.85 0.41 -11.99
C SER A 304 -13.11 0.75 -13.47
N GLU A 305 -13.02 2.02 -13.86
CA GLU A 305 -13.29 2.49 -15.23
C GLU A 305 -12.25 2.02 -16.25
N GLY A 306 -11.05 1.63 -15.79
CA GLY A 306 -9.96 1.15 -16.65
C GLY A 306 -10.04 -0.34 -17.02
N SER A 307 -11.02 -1.06 -16.45
CA SER A 307 -11.30 -2.47 -16.76
C SER A 307 -12.68 -2.62 -17.40
N PRO A 308 -12.86 -3.54 -18.37
CA PRO A 308 -14.19 -3.90 -18.86
C PRO A 308 -15.05 -4.47 -17.73
N ILE A 309 -16.30 -3.99 -17.63
CA ILE A 309 -17.30 -4.54 -16.73
C ILE A 309 -18.13 -5.55 -17.53
N ILE A 310 -18.11 -6.80 -17.09
CA ILE A 310 -18.78 -7.93 -17.71
C ILE A 310 -19.93 -8.36 -16.80
N GLU A 311 -21.13 -8.47 -17.38
CA GLU A 311 -22.37 -8.68 -16.63
C GLU A 311 -22.85 -10.14 -16.64
N ASN A 312 -22.34 -10.98 -17.53
CA ASN A 312 -22.76 -12.36 -17.65
C ASN A 312 -21.59 -13.30 -17.93
N ILE A 313 -21.80 -14.57 -17.61
CA ILE A 313 -20.78 -15.60 -17.65
C ILE A 313 -20.36 -15.92 -19.09
N GLU A 314 -21.27 -15.85 -20.04
CA GLU A 314 -20.99 -16.14 -21.45
C GLU A 314 -20.03 -15.12 -22.04
N ASN A 315 -20.20 -13.84 -21.73
CA ASN A 315 -19.30 -12.78 -22.17
C ASN A 315 -17.96 -12.84 -21.41
N LEU A 316 -17.96 -13.28 -20.15
CA LEU A 316 -16.72 -13.50 -19.42
C LEU A 316 -15.89 -14.63 -20.06
N GLN A 317 -16.54 -15.74 -20.40
CA GLN A 317 -15.91 -16.85 -21.12
C GLN A 317 -15.38 -16.38 -22.48
N LYS A 318 -16.17 -15.64 -23.26
CA LYS A 318 -15.72 -15.09 -24.56
C LYS A 318 -14.47 -14.22 -24.43
N ALA A 319 -14.37 -13.39 -23.39
CA ALA A 319 -13.19 -12.57 -23.16
C ALA A 319 -11.95 -13.41 -22.83
N ILE A 320 -12.12 -14.50 -22.06
CA ILE A 320 -11.04 -15.45 -21.76
C ILE A 320 -10.60 -16.20 -23.02
N ASP A 321 -11.56 -16.66 -23.83
CA ASP A 321 -11.30 -17.35 -25.09
C ASP A 321 -10.59 -16.43 -26.09
N GLU A 322 -11.02 -15.17 -26.18
CA GLU A 322 -10.38 -14.13 -27.00
C GLU A 322 -8.92 -13.94 -26.58
N TYR A 323 -8.64 -13.83 -25.28
CA TYR A 323 -7.28 -13.70 -24.78
C TYR A 323 -6.40 -14.90 -25.17
N TYR A 324 -6.86 -16.13 -24.94
CA TYR A 324 -6.05 -17.31 -25.23
C TYR A 324 -5.97 -17.66 -26.72
N SER A 325 -6.84 -17.10 -27.57
CA SER A 325 -6.78 -17.26 -29.02
C SER A 325 -5.99 -16.16 -29.73
N THR A 326 -6.00 -14.93 -29.22
CA THR A 326 -5.40 -13.76 -29.90
C THR A 326 -4.23 -13.12 -29.14
N GLY A 327 -4.08 -13.41 -27.84
CA GLY A 327 -3.13 -12.75 -26.94
C GLY A 327 -3.65 -11.44 -26.32
N GLY A 328 -4.89 -11.03 -26.60
CA GLY A 328 -5.49 -9.81 -26.04
C GLY A 328 -7.01 -9.88 -25.91
N ILE A 329 -7.60 -8.85 -25.31
CA ILE A 329 -9.06 -8.72 -25.15
C ILE A 329 -9.45 -7.35 -25.72
N LYS A 330 -10.29 -7.32 -26.76
CA LYS A 330 -10.66 -6.07 -27.44
C LYS A 330 -11.29 -5.05 -26.49
N LEU A 331 -12.23 -5.49 -25.65
CA LEU A 331 -12.87 -4.61 -24.66
C LEU A 331 -11.84 -3.99 -23.69
N PHE A 332 -10.79 -4.73 -23.34
CA PHE A 332 -9.72 -4.22 -22.50
C PHE A 332 -8.81 -3.26 -23.29
N ALA A 333 -8.51 -3.54 -24.55
CA ALA A 333 -7.74 -2.63 -25.41
C ALA A 333 -8.44 -1.28 -25.59
N ASP A 334 -9.76 -1.28 -25.79
CA ASP A 334 -10.59 -0.07 -25.93
C ASP A 334 -10.51 0.88 -24.72
N LYS A 335 -10.05 0.38 -23.56
CA LYS A 335 -9.89 1.10 -22.29
C LYS A 335 -8.48 1.66 -22.04
N GLU A 336 -7.58 1.60 -23.01
CA GLU A 336 -6.18 2.05 -22.83
C GLU A 336 -6.06 3.52 -22.40
N ASN A 337 -6.77 4.42 -23.08
CA ASN A 337 -6.73 5.85 -22.75
C ASN A 337 -7.30 6.13 -21.34
N ASP A 338 -8.36 5.41 -20.95
CA ASP A 338 -8.93 5.50 -19.61
C ASP A 338 -7.90 5.09 -18.55
N ARG A 339 -7.20 3.95 -18.77
CA ARG A 339 -6.13 3.50 -17.87
C ARG A 339 -4.99 4.51 -17.76
N LEU A 340 -4.52 5.08 -18.87
CA LEU A 340 -3.45 6.07 -18.85
C LEU A 340 -3.84 7.32 -18.05
N LYS A 341 -5.08 7.79 -18.22
CA LYS A 341 -5.63 8.89 -17.44
C LYS A 341 -5.73 8.54 -15.96
N ILE A 342 -6.29 7.38 -15.63
CA ILE A 342 -6.44 6.91 -14.24
C ILE A 342 -5.08 6.78 -13.56
N ILE A 343 -4.08 6.19 -14.22
CA ILE A 343 -2.72 6.07 -13.69
C ILE A 343 -2.16 7.45 -13.33
N LYS A 344 -2.29 8.43 -14.23
CA LYS A 344 -1.85 9.80 -13.98
C LYS A 344 -2.60 10.45 -12.82
N ASP A 345 -3.92 10.25 -12.78
CA ASP A 345 -4.80 10.88 -11.80
C ASP A 345 -4.68 10.27 -10.40
N VAL A 346 -4.37 8.98 -10.29
CA VAL A 346 -4.25 8.25 -9.02
C VAL A 346 -2.81 8.23 -8.52
N ILE A 347 -1.83 7.81 -9.33
CA ILE A 347 -0.44 7.60 -8.87
C ILE A 347 0.57 8.63 -9.43
N GLY A 348 0.12 9.55 -10.28
CA GLY A 348 0.95 10.60 -10.88
C GLY A 348 1.76 10.09 -12.08
N PHE A 349 2.72 9.20 -11.82
CA PHE A 349 3.62 8.67 -12.86
C PHE A 349 3.85 7.17 -12.70
N ALA A 350 3.89 6.45 -13.83
CA ALA A 350 4.15 5.01 -13.92
C ALA A 350 5.52 4.68 -14.54
N ASP A 351 6.45 5.63 -14.54
CA ASP A 351 7.76 5.49 -15.18
C ASP A 351 8.84 4.88 -14.29
N GLY A 352 8.49 4.53 -13.04
CA GLY A 352 9.41 3.97 -12.05
C GLY A 352 10.40 4.99 -11.48
N LYS A 353 10.17 6.29 -11.67
CA LYS A 353 11.09 7.37 -11.28
C LYS A 353 10.53 8.29 -10.18
N ASN A 354 9.46 7.89 -9.50
CA ASN A 354 8.89 8.71 -8.44
C ASN A 354 9.88 8.90 -7.29
N TYR A 355 10.69 7.88 -6.99
CA TYR A 355 11.72 7.93 -5.96
C TYR A 355 12.82 8.96 -6.28
N GLN A 356 13.16 9.15 -7.57
CA GLN A 356 14.13 10.16 -8.01
C GLN A 356 13.57 11.57 -7.78
N ARG A 357 12.30 11.78 -8.12
CA ARG A 357 11.60 13.06 -7.86
C ARG A 357 11.54 13.36 -6.37
N ALA A 358 11.16 12.37 -5.56
CA ALA A 358 11.13 12.48 -4.11
C ALA A 358 12.53 12.79 -3.54
N ALA A 359 13.56 12.05 -3.96
CA ALA A 359 14.93 12.27 -3.52
C ALA A 359 15.42 13.68 -3.83
N ALA A 360 15.14 14.21 -5.03
CA ALA A 360 15.53 15.57 -5.41
C ALA A 360 14.92 16.65 -4.50
N TYR A 361 13.62 16.54 -4.15
CA TYR A 361 13.01 17.48 -3.20
C TYR A 361 13.60 17.35 -1.79
N ILE A 362 13.90 16.12 -1.35
CA ILE A 362 14.49 15.87 -0.03
C ILE A 362 15.92 16.37 0.04
N GLU A 363 16.70 16.22 -1.03
CA GLU A 363 18.06 16.74 -1.14
C GLU A 363 18.08 18.26 -1.02
N ASP A 364 17.23 18.96 -1.78
CA ASP A 364 17.11 20.43 -1.69
C ASP A 364 16.76 20.86 -0.25
N LEU A 365 15.79 20.18 0.36
CA LEU A 365 15.42 20.43 1.75
C LEU A 365 16.58 20.13 2.71
N TYR A 366 17.33 19.05 2.52
CA TYR A 366 18.44 18.64 3.37
C TYR A 366 19.62 19.63 3.29
N LEU A 367 19.98 20.08 2.08
CA LEU A 367 21.09 21.00 1.83
C LEU A 367 20.76 22.44 2.26
N ASN A 368 19.48 22.80 2.29
CA ASN A 368 19.05 24.13 2.73
C ASN A 368 19.47 24.38 4.20
N LYS A 369 20.26 25.43 4.44
CA LYS A 369 20.78 25.77 5.78
C LYS A 369 19.81 26.58 6.65
N GLN A 370 18.67 27.01 6.11
CA GLN A 370 17.66 27.74 6.85
C GLN A 370 17.09 26.85 7.96
N LYS A 371 17.12 27.37 9.19
CA LYS A 371 16.52 26.70 10.34
C LYS A 371 15.01 26.90 10.31
N ASN A 372 14.28 25.84 10.63
CA ASN A 372 12.85 25.93 10.82
C ASN A 372 12.51 26.79 12.04
N LYS A 373 11.38 27.49 11.95
CA LYS A 373 10.79 28.15 13.11
C LYS A 373 10.30 27.07 14.06
N ILE A 374 10.92 26.99 15.25
CA ILE A 374 10.55 26.01 16.26
C ILE A 374 9.31 26.49 17.00
N GLU A 375 8.23 25.71 16.94
CA GLU A 375 7.05 25.91 17.77
C GLU A 375 7.06 24.96 18.96
N PHE A 376 7.62 25.43 20.07
CA PHE A 376 7.72 24.63 21.28
C PHE A 376 6.42 24.62 22.07
N SER A 377 5.97 23.42 22.45
CA SER A 377 4.81 23.24 23.33
C SER A 377 5.22 22.41 24.54
N PHE A 378 5.35 23.06 25.70
CA PHE A 378 5.81 22.41 26.93
C PHE A 378 4.94 21.21 27.32
N PHE A 379 3.62 21.35 27.30
CA PHE A 379 2.70 20.24 27.61
C PHE A 379 2.85 19.06 26.66
N PHE A 380 3.01 19.32 25.36
CA PHE A 380 3.24 18.25 24.39
C PHE A 380 4.61 17.60 24.57
N PHE A 381 5.64 18.39 24.88
CA PHE A 381 6.97 17.88 25.22
C PHE A 381 6.90 16.93 26.42
N ILE A 382 6.29 17.34 27.53
CA ILE A 382 6.12 16.47 28.71
C ILE A 382 5.32 15.21 28.36
N HIS A 383 4.24 15.34 27.57
CA HIS A 383 3.48 14.18 27.11
C HIS A 383 4.34 13.20 26.30
N MET A 384 5.20 13.70 25.40
CA MET A 384 6.14 12.88 24.63
C MET A 384 7.21 12.23 25.52
N ILE A 385 7.74 12.93 26.52
CA ILE A 385 8.70 12.35 27.47
C ILE A 385 8.06 11.23 28.31
N ILE A 386 6.80 11.40 28.74
CA ILE A 386 6.05 10.35 29.43
C ILE A 386 5.83 9.15 28.49
N LEU A 387 5.45 9.39 27.24
CA LEU A 387 5.28 8.34 26.23
C LEU A 387 6.59 7.58 25.97
N GLY A 388 7.70 8.30 25.78
CA GLY A 388 9.02 7.72 25.56
C GLY A 388 9.50 6.89 26.76
N THR A 389 9.31 7.39 27.98
CA THR A 389 9.62 6.64 29.22
C THR A 389 8.77 5.38 29.33
N ARG A 390 7.46 5.48 29.04
CA ARG A 390 6.55 4.32 29.05
C ARG A 390 6.98 3.27 28.04
N ASN A 391 7.31 3.67 26.81
CA ASN A 391 7.77 2.74 25.77
C ASN A 391 9.11 2.09 26.17
N TYR A 392 10.06 2.86 26.70
CA TYR A 392 11.32 2.31 27.21
C TYR A 392 11.11 1.26 28.30
N LEU A 393 10.25 1.53 29.29
CA LEU A 393 9.91 0.56 30.33
C LEU A 393 9.20 -0.68 29.77
N ARG A 394 8.28 -0.50 28.81
CA ARG A 394 7.64 -1.60 28.09
C ARG A 394 8.70 -2.47 27.41
N ASP A 395 9.66 -1.88 26.70
CA ASP A 395 10.67 -2.61 25.95
C ASP A 395 11.64 -3.35 26.87
N LEU A 396 11.97 -2.77 28.03
CA LEU A 396 12.72 -3.45 29.09
C LEU A 396 11.98 -4.72 29.56
N ILE A 397 10.67 -4.61 29.82
CA ILE A 397 9.83 -5.75 30.26
C ILE A 397 9.74 -6.81 29.15
N VAL A 398 9.39 -6.42 27.94
CA VAL A 398 9.18 -7.30 26.78
C VAL A 398 10.45 -8.07 26.42
N ASN A 399 11.60 -7.39 26.46
CA ASN A 399 12.88 -8.01 26.11
C ASN A 399 13.46 -8.89 27.22
N THR A 400 13.03 -8.73 28.48
CA THR A 400 13.51 -9.57 29.58
C THR A 400 12.78 -10.91 29.59
N LYS A 401 13.55 -12.01 29.44
CA LYS A 401 13.03 -13.38 29.31
C LYS A 401 12.05 -13.80 30.43
N ILE A 402 12.24 -13.33 31.66
CA ILE A 402 11.39 -13.72 32.80
C ILE A 402 9.94 -13.28 32.62
N PHE A 403 9.70 -12.11 32.03
CA PHE A 403 8.35 -11.57 31.82
C PHE A 403 7.66 -12.18 30.60
N ARG A 404 8.39 -12.86 29.70
CA ARG A 404 7.80 -13.57 28.56
C ARG A 404 6.95 -14.78 28.97
N ARG A 405 6.97 -15.17 30.24
CA ARG A 405 6.03 -16.16 30.80
C ARG A 405 4.59 -15.64 30.84
N PHE A 406 4.39 -14.32 30.86
CA PHE A 406 3.07 -13.71 30.80
C PHE A 406 2.58 -13.64 29.35
N ALA A 407 1.41 -14.23 29.09
CA ALA A 407 0.84 -14.34 27.75
C ALA A 407 0.78 -13.00 26.98
N ARG A 408 0.39 -11.91 27.66
CA ARG A 408 0.33 -10.56 27.06
C ARG A 408 1.71 -10.03 26.64
N VAL A 409 2.74 -10.26 27.47
CA VAL A 409 4.12 -9.83 27.17
C VAL A 409 4.69 -10.65 26.03
N ASN A 410 4.45 -11.97 26.03
CA ASN A 410 4.87 -12.84 24.94
C ASN A 410 4.18 -12.49 23.62
N HIS A 411 2.87 -12.22 23.65
CA HIS A 411 2.13 -11.78 22.47
C HIS A 411 2.71 -10.49 21.89
N PHE A 412 3.01 -9.50 22.73
CA PHE A 412 3.64 -8.25 22.29
C PHE A 412 5.05 -8.49 21.72
N TYR A 413 5.87 -9.31 22.38
CA TYR A 413 7.20 -9.69 21.87
C TYR A 413 7.13 -10.34 20.48
N LEU A 414 6.23 -11.31 20.30
CA LEU A 414 6.02 -11.99 19.02
C LEU A 414 5.53 -11.03 17.94
N ARG A 415 4.63 -10.10 18.30
CA ARG A 415 4.18 -9.05 17.37
C ARG A 415 5.34 -8.17 16.91
N THR A 416 6.20 -7.71 17.82
CA THR A 416 7.39 -6.93 17.45
C THR A 416 8.26 -7.68 16.44
N LEU A 417 8.52 -8.97 16.68
CA LEU A 417 9.29 -9.81 15.76
C LEU A 417 8.61 -10.05 14.40
N ASN A 418 7.29 -9.99 14.34
CA ASN A 418 6.53 -10.18 13.10
C ASN A 418 6.41 -8.90 12.27
N ASP A 419 6.36 -7.75 12.95
CA ASP A 419 6.15 -6.45 12.34
C ASP A 419 7.49 -5.80 11.93
N TYR A 420 8.55 -5.93 12.74
CA TYR A 420 9.83 -5.28 12.49
C TYR A 420 11.07 -6.09 12.92
N THR A 421 11.96 -6.39 11.97
CA THR A 421 13.27 -7.00 12.26
C THR A 421 14.41 -6.31 11.51
N ASP A 422 15.58 -6.23 12.14
CA ASP A 422 16.80 -5.70 11.49
C ASP A 422 17.21 -6.54 10.28
N ILE A 423 17.00 -7.86 10.34
CA ILE A 423 17.32 -8.80 9.26
C ILE A 423 16.50 -8.46 8.00
N GLU A 424 15.18 -8.33 8.14
CA GLU A 424 14.31 -7.97 7.01
C GLU A 424 14.60 -6.56 6.52
N ARG A 425 14.79 -5.60 7.42
CA ARG A 425 15.14 -4.22 7.04
C ARG A 425 16.41 -4.16 6.21
N ILE A 426 17.47 -4.86 6.63
CA ILE A 426 18.73 -4.94 5.87
C ILE A 426 18.51 -5.63 4.51
N LYS A 427 17.69 -6.69 4.48
CA LYS A 427 17.32 -7.37 3.24
C LYS A 427 16.63 -6.43 2.26
N TYR A 428 15.60 -5.69 2.67
CA TYR A 428 14.86 -4.77 1.77
C TYR A 428 15.70 -3.59 1.32
N LYS A 429 16.54 -3.01 2.19
CA LYS A 429 17.57 -2.03 1.79
C LYS A 429 18.45 -2.59 0.67
N GLY A 430 18.97 -3.81 0.84
CA GLY A 430 19.80 -4.46 -0.16
C GLY A 430 19.07 -4.71 -1.49
N ILE A 431 17.80 -5.10 -1.44
CA ILE A 431 16.95 -5.31 -2.62
C ILE A 431 16.78 -4.00 -3.40
N TYR A 432 16.35 -2.92 -2.73
CA TYR A 432 16.12 -1.64 -3.39
C TYR A 432 17.40 -0.97 -3.88
N SER A 433 18.48 -1.02 -3.10
CA SER A 433 19.78 -0.49 -3.54
C SER A 433 20.22 -1.14 -4.86
N LYS A 434 20.19 -2.48 -4.95
CA LYS A 434 20.57 -3.21 -6.17
C LYS A 434 19.61 -2.93 -7.33
N ALA A 435 18.31 -2.83 -7.04
CA ALA A 435 17.31 -2.53 -8.05
C ALA A 435 17.52 -1.15 -8.68
N ILE A 436 17.89 -0.16 -7.87
CA ILE A 436 18.24 1.19 -8.35
C ILE A 436 19.51 1.16 -9.21
N ASP A 437 20.56 0.45 -8.79
CA ASP A 437 21.80 0.34 -9.61
C ASP A 437 21.48 -0.20 -11.01
N LYS A 438 20.72 -1.30 -11.05
CA LYS A 438 20.27 -1.91 -12.31
C LYS A 438 19.41 -0.95 -13.15
N PHE A 439 18.49 -0.23 -12.52
CA PHE A 439 17.55 0.66 -13.22
C PHE A 439 18.25 1.92 -13.77
N GLU A 440 19.23 2.46 -13.04
CA GLU A 440 20.01 3.63 -13.45
C GLU A 440 21.19 3.26 -14.38
N GLY A 441 21.43 1.98 -14.65
CA GLY A 441 22.51 1.51 -15.52
C GLY A 441 23.90 1.60 -14.87
N ILE A 442 23.96 1.57 -13.54
CA ILE A 442 25.19 1.58 -12.76
C ILE A 442 25.61 0.11 -12.54
N ASN A 443 26.79 -0.27 -13.06
CA ASN A 443 27.32 -1.64 -12.98
C ASN A 443 28.07 -1.89 -11.68
#